data_AF-A0A6N6P4J1-F1
#
_entry.id   AF-A0A6N6P4J1-F1
#
_cell.length_a   1.000
_cell.length_b   1.000
_cell.length_c   1.000
_cell.angle_alpha   90.00
_cell.angle_beta   90.00
_cell.angle_gamma   90.00
#
_symmetry.space_group_name_H-M   'P 1'
#
loop_
_entity.id
_entity.type
_entity.pdbx_description
1 polymer ?
#
loop_
_entity_poly.entity_id
_entity_poly.type
_entity_poly.pdbx_seq_one_letter_code
_entity_poly.pdbx_strand_id
1 'polypeptide(L)'
;MAMLGAVSSALHAEDAPAAAPAAAVAAAPTPTPGPFAKATVADQIAFLEAAHSNSAGPSTITPESDPGHNAWMMVSAAFVLMMTLPGLALFYGGLVRSKNVLSIIAMCFGITAMVTIIWWAVGYSLVFGKNFASPFFGGSEFFFFKGVDSNPNTDYAYWVSQNVFSIFQLTFAIITPALIFGATAERLKFSALMAFVFAWMFVVYFPLAHMVWGATGLMNGVWNAAAK
;
A
#
# COMPACT_ATOMS: atom_id res chain seq x y z
N MET A 1 -82.77 -21.20 9.30
CA MET A 1 -83.20 -22.31 10.16
C MET A 1 -82.37 -23.53 9.78
N ALA A 2 -81.52 -24.00 10.71
CA ALA A 2 -80.80 -25.30 10.79
C ALA A 2 -79.81 -25.67 9.66
N MET A 3 -78.49 -25.75 9.92
CA MET A 3 -77.71 -26.89 10.46
C MET A 3 -77.59 -28.09 9.50
N LEU A 4 -76.42 -28.45 8.95
CA LEU A 4 -75.25 -29.15 9.53
C LEU A 4 -75.45 -30.67 9.74
N GLY A 5 -74.54 -31.50 9.20
CA GLY A 5 -74.31 -32.93 9.54
C GLY A 5 -74.33 -33.84 8.29
N ALA A 6 -73.22 -34.35 7.73
CA ALA A 6 -72.19 -35.28 8.23
C ALA A 6 -72.67 -36.74 8.41
N VAL A 7 -72.27 -37.64 7.49
CA VAL A 7 -72.09 -39.10 7.65
C VAL A 7 -70.97 -39.50 6.66
N SER A 8 -69.72 -39.74 7.10
CA SER A 8 -69.13 -40.97 7.65
C SER A 8 -68.67 -42.00 6.59
N SER A 9 -67.34 -42.00 6.36
CA SER A 9 -66.40 -43.14 6.35
C SER A 9 -66.81 -44.51 5.77
N ALA A 10 -66.04 -45.02 4.78
CA ALA A 10 -65.19 -46.23 4.92
C ALA A 10 -64.65 -46.78 3.57
N LEU A 11 -63.32 -46.87 3.47
CA LEU A 11 -62.49 -48.00 3.00
C LEU A 11 -62.76 -48.65 1.62
N HIS A 12 -61.80 -48.54 0.69
CA HIS A 12 -60.90 -49.67 0.33
C HIS A 12 -59.76 -49.26 -0.64
N ALA A 13 -58.54 -49.61 -0.22
CA ALA A 13 -57.35 -50.11 -0.93
C ALA A 13 -56.68 -49.35 -2.10
N GLU A 14 -55.37 -49.17 -1.89
CA GLU A 14 -54.25 -48.86 -2.77
C GLU A 14 -54.36 -49.29 -4.24
N ASP A 15 -53.94 -48.39 -5.13
CA ASP A 15 -52.97 -48.72 -6.16
C ASP A 15 -52.17 -47.47 -6.56
N ALA A 16 -50.85 -47.57 -6.52
CA ALA A 16 -49.88 -46.67 -7.16
C ALA A 16 -48.98 -47.55 -8.05
N PRO A 17 -48.23 -47.02 -9.04
CA PRO A 17 -48.10 -45.65 -9.55
C PRO A 17 -48.36 -45.58 -11.08
N ALA A 18 -48.43 -44.43 -11.73
CA ALA A 18 -47.27 -43.74 -12.33
C ALA A 18 -47.67 -42.38 -12.92
N ALA A 19 -46.69 -41.49 -12.96
CA ALA A 19 -46.78 -40.03 -13.03
C ALA A 19 -47.15 -39.40 -14.38
N ALA A 20 -47.74 -38.20 -14.32
CA ALA A 20 -47.74 -37.15 -15.36
C ALA A 20 -48.01 -35.77 -14.70
N PRO A 21 -47.60 -34.64 -15.32
CA PRO A 21 -46.81 -33.57 -14.69
C PRO A 21 -47.62 -32.47 -14.00
N ALA A 22 -47.06 -31.92 -12.91
CA ALA A 22 -47.49 -30.67 -12.29
C ALA A 22 -46.59 -29.51 -12.73
N ALA A 23 -47.22 -28.34 -12.83
CA ALA A 23 -46.78 -27.13 -13.50
C ALA A 23 -45.46 -26.50 -12.96
N ALA A 24 -44.85 -25.71 -13.84
CA ALA A 24 -43.64 -24.93 -13.62
C ALA A 24 -43.70 -24.05 -12.36
N VAL A 25 -42.76 -24.27 -11.45
CA VAL A 25 -42.41 -23.33 -10.38
C VAL A 25 -41.21 -22.52 -10.87
N ALA A 26 -41.38 -21.20 -10.94
CA ALA A 26 -40.34 -20.25 -11.30
C ALA A 26 -39.09 -20.46 -10.42
N ALA A 27 -37.92 -20.58 -11.08
CA ALA A 27 -36.64 -20.74 -10.40
C ALA A 27 -36.35 -19.52 -9.51
N ALA A 28 -36.12 -19.78 -8.23
CA ALA A 28 -35.63 -18.79 -7.28
C ALA A 28 -34.26 -18.24 -7.74
N PRO A 29 -33.98 -16.94 -7.59
CA PRO A 29 -32.67 -16.39 -7.93
C PRO A 29 -31.61 -16.99 -7.01
N THR A 30 -30.53 -17.46 -7.63
CA THR A 30 -29.34 -18.01 -6.97
C THR A 30 -28.77 -16.97 -6.00
N PRO A 31 -28.44 -17.33 -4.74
CA PRO A 31 -27.90 -16.35 -3.81
C PRO A 31 -26.51 -15.91 -4.25
N THR A 32 -26.34 -14.59 -4.46
CA THR A 32 -25.03 -13.96 -4.64
C THR A 32 -24.15 -14.24 -3.41
N PRO A 33 -22.96 -14.85 -3.53
CA PRO A 33 -22.10 -15.09 -2.38
C PRO A 33 -21.60 -13.77 -1.80
N GLY A 34 -21.75 -13.59 -0.48
CA GLY A 34 -21.27 -12.42 0.25
C GLY A 34 -19.74 -12.37 0.42
N PRO A 35 -19.19 -11.25 0.92
CA PRO A 35 -17.76 -10.87 0.79
C PRO A 35 -16.73 -11.70 1.58
N PHE A 36 -17.11 -12.85 2.14
CA PHE A 36 -16.21 -13.68 2.95
C PHE A 36 -16.33 -15.19 2.65
N ALA A 37 -16.70 -15.56 1.43
CA ALA A 37 -16.49 -16.94 0.97
C ALA A 37 -14.98 -17.18 0.86
N LYS A 38 -14.42 -18.07 1.67
CA LYS A 38 -13.04 -18.55 1.47
C LYS A 38 -12.96 -19.07 0.03
N ALA A 39 -12.06 -18.50 -0.77
CA ALA A 39 -11.78 -18.94 -2.12
C ALA A 39 -11.69 -20.47 -2.14
N THR A 40 -12.43 -21.12 -3.03
CA THR A 40 -12.42 -22.58 -3.09
C THR A 40 -11.03 -23.05 -3.51
N VAL A 41 -10.67 -24.28 -3.14
CA VAL A 41 -9.39 -24.88 -3.53
C VAL A 41 -9.24 -24.87 -5.07
N ALA A 42 -10.35 -24.95 -5.80
CA ALA A 42 -10.38 -24.80 -7.26
C ALA A 42 -9.94 -23.39 -7.72
N ASP A 43 -10.41 -22.33 -7.05
CA ASP A 43 -10.01 -20.95 -7.35
C ASP A 43 -8.52 -20.73 -7.04
N GLN A 44 -8.01 -21.35 -5.96
CA GLN A 44 -6.60 -21.28 -5.58
C GLN A 44 -5.70 -22.03 -6.58
N ILE A 45 -6.13 -23.21 -7.04
CA ILE A 45 -5.42 -23.98 -8.07
C ILE A 45 -5.40 -23.20 -9.38
N ALA A 46 -6.54 -22.63 -9.80
CA ALA A 46 -6.62 -21.82 -11.01
C ALA A 46 -5.71 -20.57 -10.94
N PHE A 47 -5.63 -19.91 -9.78
CA PHE A 47 -4.71 -18.80 -9.55
C PHE A 47 -3.23 -19.26 -9.63
N LEU A 48 -2.90 -20.39 -9.02
CA LEU A 48 -1.55 -20.97 -9.07
C LEU A 48 -1.15 -21.39 -10.49
N GLU A 49 -2.07 -21.99 -11.25
CA GLU A 49 -1.86 -22.38 -12.64
C GLU A 49 -1.71 -21.17 -13.56
N ALA A 50 -2.49 -20.10 -13.34
CA ALA A 50 -2.35 -18.84 -14.06
C ALA A 50 -1.03 -18.13 -13.74
N ALA A 51 -0.62 -18.12 -12.46
CA ALA A 51 0.66 -17.58 -12.01
C ALA A 51 1.85 -18.39 -12.55
N HIS A 52 1.72 -19.71 -12.67
CA HIS A 52 2.76 -20.58 -13.20
C HIS A 52 2.92 -20.44 -14.72
N SER A 53 1.83 -20.15 -15.43
CA SER A 53 1.83 -20.11 -16.89
C SER A 53 2.27 -18.76 -17.48
N ASN A 54 2.39 -17.69 -16.66
CA ASN A 54 2.64 -16.31 -17.12
C ASN A 54 1.72 -15.87 -18.27
N SER A 55 0.54 -16.47 -18.39
CA SER A 55 -0.44 -16.18 -19.43
C SER A 55 -1.37 -15.07 -18.94
N ALA A 56 -0.84 -13.86 -18.78
CA ALA A 56 -1.70 -12.70 -18.59
C ALA A 56 -2.44 -12.46 -19.92
N GLY A 57 -3.72 -12.81 -19.97
CA GLY A 57 -4.63 -12.31 -21.01
C GLY A 57 -4.66 -10.77 -21.02
N PRO A 58 -5.34 -10.13 -21.99
CA PRO A 58 -5.38 -8.68 -22.10
C PRO A 58 -5.87 -8.09 -20.78
N SER A 59 -4.94 -7.45 -20.07
CA SER A 59 -5.13 -7.06 -18.68
C SER A 59 -5.85 -5.72 -18.69
N THR A 60 -7.15 -5.73 -18.46
CA THR A 60 -7.85 -4.50 -18.05
C THR A 60 -7.16 -4.02 -16.77
N ILE A 61 -6.57 -2.81 -16.80
CA ILE A 61 -5.91 -2.23 -15.63
C ILE A 61 -7.00 -1.87 -14.62
N THR A 62 -7.26 -2.76 -13.69
CA THR A 62 -8.13 -2.51 -12.54
C THR A 62 -7.28 -2.02 -11.39
N PRO A 63 -7.56 -0.85 -10.80
CA PRO A 63 -6.90 -0.40 -9.59
C PRO A 63 -7.28 -1.31 -8.41
N GLU A 64 -6.45 -2.31 -8.15
CA GLU A 64 -6.67 -3.24 -7.06
C GLU A 64 -5.34 -3.57 -6.39
N SER A 65 -5.33 -3.50 -5.06
CA SER A 65 -4.16 -3.85 -4.27
C SER A 65 -4.00 -5.38 -4.25
N ASP A 66 -3.03 -5.90 -4.98
CA ASP A 66 -2.68 -7.32 -4.94
C ASP A 66 -1.72 -7.63 -3.77
N PRO A 67 -1.95 -8.72 -3.00
CA PRO A 67 -1.05 -9.13 -1.93
C PRO A 67 0.39 -9.40 -2.38
N GLY A 68 0.60 -9.92 -3.58
CA GLY A 68 1.93 -10.19 -4.15
C GLY A 68 2.69 -8.91 -4.49
N HIS A 69 2.02 -7.93 -5.11
CA HIS A 69 2.59 -6.61 -5.36
C HIS A 69 2.98 -5.91 -4.05
N ASN A 70 2.10 -5.94 -3.05
CA ASN A 70 2.40 -5.39 -1.73
C ASN A 70 3.55 -6.12 -1.03
N ALA A 71 3.59 -7.46 -1.09
CA ALA A 71 4.65 -8.25 -0.48
C ALA A 71 6.01 -7.90 -1.09
N TRP A 72 6.10 -7.82 -2.42
CA TRP A 72 7.34 -7.43 -3.10
C TRP A 72 7.77 -6.00 -2.75
N MET A 73 6.82 -5.06 -2.68
CA MET A 73 7.11 -3.68 -2.30
C MET A 73 7.60 -3.56 -0.85
N MET A 74 7.03 -4.33 0.08
CA MET A 74 7.49 -4.36 1.48
C MET A 74 8.88 -4.99 1.61
N VAL A 75 9.17 -6.05 0.85
CA VAL A 75 10.54 -6.62 0.78
C VAL A 75 11.53 -5.61 0.20
N SER A 76 11.14 -4.91 -0.87
CA SER A 76 11.96 -3.86 -1.48
C SER A 76 12.22 -2.71 -0.48
N ALA A 77 11.20 -2.27 0.27
CA ALA A 77 11.35 -1.28 1.33
C ALA A 77 12.32 -1.77 2.41
N ALA A 78 12.23 -3.05 2.82
CA ALA A 78 13.17 -3.62 3.78
C ALA A 78 14.61 -3.59 3.27
N PHE A 79 14.86 -3.88 1.99
CA PHE A 79 16.19 -3.78 1.38
C PHE A 79 16.72 -2.35 1.36
N VAL A 80 15.89 -1.37 0.99
CA VAL A 80 16.31 0.05 1.01
C VAL A 80 16.57 0.53 2.43
N LEU A 81 15.73 0.14 3.40
CA LEU A 81 15.98 0.44 4.81
C LEU A 81 17.29 -0.20 5.29
N MET A 82 17.58 -1.44 4.85
CA MET A 82 18.82 -2.15 5.17
C MET A 82 20.07 -1.40 4.70
N MET A 83 19.96 -0.63 3.61
CA MET A 83 21.04 0.24 3.16
C MET A 83 21.40 1.29 4.21
N THR A 84 20.44 1.79 5.00
CA THR A 84 20.72 2.72 6.11
C THR A 84 21.07 1.97 7.40
N LEU A 85 20.24 0.99 7.76
CA LEU A 85 20.34 0.20 8.99
C LEU A 85 20.37 -1.31 8.68
N PRO A 86 21.53 -1.99 8.71
CA PRO A 86 22.82 -1.53 9.23
C PRO A 86 23.80 -0.96 8.18
N GLY A 87 23.44 -0.90 6.89
CA GLY A 87 24.40 -0.63 5.79
C GLY A 87 25.28 0.60 5.98
N LEU A 88 24.71 1.81 6.03
CA LEU A 88 25.45 3.05 6.23
C LEU A 88 26.10 3.13 7.61
N ALA A 89 25.43 2.59 8.63
CA ALA A 89 25.98 2.55 9.98
C ALA A 89 27.30 1.76 10.05
N LEU A 90 27.37 0.62 9.36
CA LEU A 90 28.59 -0.19 9.26
C LEU A 90 29.60 0.42 8.29
N PHE A 91 29.15 0.94 7.16
CA PHE A 91 30.02 1.53 6.14
C PHE A 91 30.76 2.76 6.70
N TYR A 92 30.03 3.76 7.22
CA TYR A 92 30.65 4.94 7.81
C TYR A 92 31.26 4.67 9.19
N GLY A 93 30.71 3.73 9.95
CA GLY A 93 31.30 3.25 11.20
C GLY A 93 32.69 2.66 11.00
N GLY A 94 32.90 1.88 9.93
CA GLY A 94 34.19 1.29 9.58
C GLY A 94 35.23 2.30 9.08
N LEU A 95 34.81 3.48 8.61
CA LEU A 95 35.70 4.55 8.14
C LEU A 95 36.16 5.50 9.25
N VAL A 96 35.47 5.51 10.40
CA VAL A 96 35.81 6.36 11.54
C VAL A 96 36.63 5.60 12.59
N ARG A 97 37.25 6.34 13.50
CA ARG A 97 37.95 5.73 14.65
C ARG A 97 36.95 4.98 15.53
N SER A 98 37.37 3.84 16.09
CA SER A 98 36.54 2.97 16.94
C SER A 98 35.77 3.72 18.05
N LYS A 99 36.40 4.71 18.69
CA LYS A 99 35.77 5.56 19.72
C LYS A 99 34.56 6.38 19.24
N ASN A 100 34.44 6.58 17.93
CA ASN A 100 33.40 7.40 17.30
C ASN A 100 32.31 6.56 16.61
N VAL A 101 32.46 5.23 16.54
CA VAL A 101 31.49 4.32 15.87
C VAL A 101 30.10 4.45 16.49
N LEU A 102 30.02 4.58 17.82
CA LEU A 102 28.76 4.77 18.51
C LEU A 102 28.02 6.03 18.05
N SER A 103 28.75 7.10 17.73
CA SER A 103 28.16 8.34 17.21
C SER A 103 27.54 8.14 15.82
N ILE A 104 28.20 7.37 14.95
CA ILE A 104 27.69 7.06 13.60
C ILE A 104 26.42 6.21 13.68
N ILE A 105 26.42 5.19 14.54
CA ILE A 105 25.24 4.36 14.76
C ILE A 105 24.09 5.23 15.30
N ALA A 106 24.35 6.06 16.31
CA ALA A 106 23.34 6.97 16.88
C ALA A 106 22.80 7.96 15.83
N MET A 107 23.64 8.47 14.93
CA MET A 107 23.22 9.29 13.80
C MET A 107 22.25 8.55 12.89
N CYS A 108 22.60 7.35 12.42
CA CYS A 108 21.75 6.59 11.50
C CYS A 108 20.37 6.30 12.11
N PHE A 109 20.33 5.87 13.37
CA PHE A 109 19.06 5.65 14.08
C PHE A 109 18.29 6.95 14.33
N GLY A 110 18.99 8.03 14.71
CA GLY A 110 18.38 9.34 14.95
C GLY A 110 17.73 9.93 13.70
N ILE A 111 18.43 9.89 12.56
CA ILE A 111 17.88 10.31 11.25
C ILE A 111 16.67 9.45 10.89
N THR A 112 16.80 8.12 11.00
CA THR A 112 15.71 7.19 10.67
C THR A 112 14.45 7.50 11.48
N ALA A 113 14.57 7.65 12.80
CA ALA A 113 13.44 7.95 13.67
C ALA A 113 12.81 9.33 13.36
N MET A 114 13.64 10.37 13.25
CA MET A 114 13.16 11.73 12.99
C MET A 114 12.46 11.83 11.63
N VAL A 115 13.09 11.32 10.56
CA VAL A 115 12.50 11.37 9.22
C VAL A 115 11.21 10.58 9.16
N THR A 116 11.12 9.42 9.83
CA THR A 116 9.88 8.64 9.92
C THR A 116 8.74 9.45 10.53
N ILE A 117 9.00 10.17 11.62
CA ILE A 117 7.99 11.01 12.28
C ILE A 117 7.56 12.17 11.36
N ILE A 118 8.52 12.87 10.72
CA ILE A 118 8.22 13.98 9.80
C ILE A 118 7.42 13.47 8.60
N TRP A 119 7.81 12.32 8.04
CA TRP A 119 7.14 11.71 6.89
C TRP A 119 5.68 11.39 7.18
N TRP A 120 5.42 10.75 8.32
CA TRP A 120 4.08 10.47 8.80
C TRP A 120 3.27 11.76 9.04
N ALA A 121 3.86 12.75 9.70
CA ALA A 121 3.16 13.97 10.06
C ALA A 121 2.77 14.79 8.82
N VAL A 122 3.71 15.03 7.91
CA VAL A 122 3.50 15.93 6.76
C VAL A 122 4.23 15.52 5.48
N GLY A 123 5.37 14.83 5.59
CA GLY A 123 6.27 14.61 4.46
C GLY A 123 5.65 13.84 3.29
N TYR A 124 4.89 12.77 3.57
CA TYR A 124 4.21 12.02 2.51
C TYR A 124 3.23 12.91 1.72
N SER A 125 2.48 13.76 2.42
CA SER A 125 1.54 14.70 1.77
C SER A 125 2.24 15.78 0.96
N LEU A 126 3.34 16.32 1.49
CA LEU A 126 4.11 17.35 0.80
C LEU A 126 4.75 16.83 -0.49
N VAL A 127 5.02 15.52 -0.60
CA VAL A 127 5.59 14.89 -1.79
C VAL A 127 4.53 14.32 -2.74
N PHE A 128 3.53 13.61 -2.22
CA PHE A 128 2.58 12.84 -3.03
C PHE A 128 1.15 13.41 -3.03
N GLY A 129 0.91 14.54 -2.35
CA GLY A 129 -0.32 15.31 -2.53
C GLY A 129 -0.38 16.05 -3.86
N LYS A 130 -1.52 16.68 -4.13
CA LYS A 130 -1.82 17.50 -5.31
C LYS A 130 -2.62 18.77 -5.01
N ASN A 131 -3.21 18.91 -3.81
CA ASN A 131 -4.14 20.01 -3.54
C ASN A 131 -3.52 21.42 -3.63
N PHE A 132 -2.20 21.58 -3.53
CA PHE A 132 -1.57 22.89 -3.72
C PHE A 132 -1.41 23.28 -5.19
N ALA A 133 -1.56 22.32 -6.12
CA ALA A 133 -1.35 22.53 -7.56
C ALA A 133 -0.03 23.26 -7.87
N SER A 134 1.03 22.94 -7.10
CA SER A 134 2.31 23.62 -7.13
C SER A 134 3.39 22.67 -7.64
N PRO A 135 4.34 23.12 -8.47
CA PRO A 135 5.43 22.28 -8.97
C PRO A 135 6.44 21.86 -7.89
N PHE A 136 6.41 22.47 -6.71
CA PHE A 136 7.39 22.25 -5.64
C PHE A 136 6.82 21.53 -4.42
N PHE A 137 5.51 21.58 -4.18
CA PHE A 137 4.90 20.90 -3.03
C PHE A 137 3.53 20.36 -3.43
N GLY A 138 3.25 19.12 -3.04
CA GLY A 138 2.03 18.42 -3.40
C GLY A 138 0.79 18.98 -2.72
N GLY A 139 0.68 18.80 -1.41
CA GLY A 139 -0.50 19.26 -0.67
C GLY A 139 -0.54 18.87 0.80
N SER A 140 -1.70 19.06 1.41
CA SER A 140 -1.97 18.81 2.84
C SER A 140 -3.03 17.74 3.11
N GLU A 141 -3.55 17.08 2.08
CA GLU A 141 -4.60 16.06 2.17
C GLU A 141 -4.21 14.83 2.98
N PHE A 142 -2.93 14.45 2.95
CA PHE A 142 -2.42 13.26 3.63
C PHE A 142 -1.66 13.61 4.92
N PHE A 143 -1.83 14.82 5.48
CA PHE A 143 -1.25 15.15 6.78
C PHE A 143 -1.74 14.17 7.84
N PHE A 144 -0.80 13.72 8.69
CA PHE A 144 -1.01 12.65 9.66
C PHE A 144 -1.53 11.34 9.06
N PHE A 145 -1.19 11.08 7.78
CA PHE A 145 -1.66 9.92 7.00
C PHE A 145 -3.19 9.84 6.86
N LYS A 146 -3.89 10.99 6.93
CA LYS A 146 -5.32 11.02 6.66
C LYS A 146 -5.62 10.49 5.24
N GLY A 147 -6.43 9.44 5.15
CA GLY A 147 -6.78 8.83 3.86
C GLY A 147 -5.66 8.01 3.21
N VAL A 148 -4.57 7.74 3.92
CA VAL A 148 -3.54 6.79 3.48
C VAL A 148 -3.90 5.41 4.01
N ASP A 149 -4.52 4.60 3.17
CA ASP A 149 -5.01 3.27 3.54
C ASP A 149 -4.50 2.18 2.57
N SER A 150 -5.14 1.02 2.60
CA SER A 150 -4.77 -0.13 1.78
C SER A 150 -5.27 -0.03 0.33
N ASN A 151 -6.07 0.98 -0.02
CA ASN A 151 -6.49 1.20 -1.40
C ASN A 151 -5.32 1.76 -2.23
N PRO A 152 -5.21 1.39 -3.51
CA PRO A 152 -4.23 2.00 -4.40
C PRO A 152 -4.49 3.49 -4.60
N ASN A 153 -3.43 4.28 -4.66
CA ASN A 153 -3.50 5.63 -5.19
C ASN A 153 -3.11 5.60 -6.67
N THR A 154 -4.11 5.67 -7.55
CA THR A 154 -3.94 5.56 -9.00
C THR A 154 -3.08 6.67 -9.61
N ASP A 155 -2.86 7.77 -8.89
CA ASP A 155 -1.94 8.82 -9.32
C ASP A 155 -0.48 8.29 -9.35
N TYR A 156 -0.14 7.23 -8.60
CA TYR A 156 1.23 6.74 -8.47
C TYR A 156 1.39 5.23 -8.68
N ALA A 157 0.46 4.42 -8.18
CA ALA A 157 0.53 2.97 -8.30
C ALA A 157 -0.88 2.37 -8.40
N TYR A 158 -1.11 1.57 -9.45
CA TYR A 158 -2.40 0.93 -9.71
C TYR A 158 -2.61 -0.35 -8.89
N TRP A 159 -1.53 -1.01 -8.50
CA TRP A 159 -1.53 -2.38 -7.96
C TRP A 159 -0.97 -2.50 -6.54
N VAL A 160 -0.45 -1.38 -6.00
CA VAL A 160 0.19 -1.32 -4.69
C VAL A 160 -0.64 -0.41 -3.81
N SER A 161 -0.93 -0.86 -2.59
CA SER A 161 -1.63 -0.05 -1.60
C SER A 161 -0.89 1.26 -1.32
N GLN A 162 -1.64 2.34 -1.11
CA GLN A 162 -1.05 3.66 -0.84
C GLN A 162 -0.17 3.67 0.42
N ASN A 163 -0.59 2.96 1.48
CA ASN A 163 0.21 2.81 2.70
C ASN A 163 1.56 2.10 2.45
N VAL A 164 1.58 1.02 1.66
CA VAL A 164 2.80 0.28 1.29
C VAL A 164 3.71 1.13 0.42
N PHE A 165 3.14 1.85 -0.56
CA PHE A 165 3.90 2.80 -1.36
C PHE A 165 4.52 3.91 -0.50
N SER A 166 3.78 4.44 0.49
CA SER A 166 4.29 5.43 1.44
C SER A 166 5.48 4.90 2.26
N ILE A 167 5.40 3.65 2.74
CA ILE A 167 6.50 3.01 3.48
C ILE A 167 7.72 2.83 2.58
N PHE A 168 7.53 2.40 1.33
CA PHE A 168 8.63 2.30 0.38
C PHE A 168 9.31 3.65 0.16
N GLN A 169 8.55 4.72 -0.07
CA GLN A 169 9.08 6.07 -0.29
C GLN A 169 9.74 6.67 0.96
N LEU A 170 9.24 6.34 2.15
CA LEU A 170 9.88 6.70 3.42
C LEU A 170 11.35 6.24 3.48
N THR A 171 11.66 5.05 2.96
CA THR A 171 13.03 4.53 3.01
C THR A 171 14.03 5.36 2.19
N PHE A 172 13.59 5.94 1.07
CA PHE A 172 14.38 6.92 0.30
C PHE A 172 14.52 8.24 1.06
N ALA A 173 13.45 8.68 1.73
CA ALA A 173 13.49 9.87 2.58
C ALA A 173 14.50 9.72 3.73
N ILE A 174 14.63 8.51 4.28
CA ILE A 174 15.57 8.19 5.37
C ILE A 174 17.02 8.19 4.86
N ILE A 175 17.33 7.47 3.77
CA ILE A 175 18.71 7.27 3.33
C ILE A 175 19.36 8.56 2.82
N THR A 176 18.59 9.43 2.18
CA THR A 176 19.11 10.62 1.49
C THR A 176 19.86 11.59 2.43
N PRO A 177 19.28 12.09 3.54
CA PRO A 177 20.03 12.92 4.48
C PRO A 177 21.13 12.16 5.23
N ALA A 178 21.01 10.83 5.38
CA ALA A 178 22.05 10.02 6.02
C ALA A 178 23.35 9.98 5.19
N LEU A 179 23.25 10.03 3.85
CA LEU A 179 24.40 10.07 2.95
C LEU A 179 25.19 11.40 3.01
N ILE A 180 24.54 12.51 3.39
CA ILE A 180 25.18 13.83 3.47
C ILE A 180 26.32 13.82 4.50
N PHE A 181 26.09 13.17 5.63
CA PHE A 181 26.94 13.34 6.80
C PHE A 181 28.07 12.32 6.91
N GLY A 182 27.95 11.18 6.24
CA GLY A 182 28.99 10.16 6.11
C GLY A 182 30.01 10.08 7.26
N ALA A 183 31.30 10.11 6.91
CA ALA A 183 32.40 10.11 7.89
C ALA A 183 32.58 11.46 8.63
N THR A 184 31.93 12.53 8.18
CA THR A 184 32.05 13.87 8.81
C THR A 184 31.20 14.02 10.07
N ALA A 185 30.20 13.14 10.25
CA ALA A 185 29.33 13.09 11.42
C ALA A 185 30.09 12.98 12.75
N GLU A 186 31.31 12.43 12.76
CA GLU A 186 32.12 12.33 13.99
C GLU A 186 32.52 13.70 14.57
N ARG A 187 32.42 14.78 13.80
CA ARG A 187 32.82 16.14 14.22
C ARG A 187 31.64 17.05 14.53
N LEU A 188 30.41 16.56 14.37
CA LEU A 188 29.19 17.35 14.55
C LEU A 188 28.52 17.03 15.88
N LYS A 189 27.94 18.07 16.50
CA LYS A 189 27.04 17.87 17.63
C LYS A 189 25.78 17.18 17.11
N PHE A 190 25.34 16.12 17.78
CA PHE A 190 24.13 15.37 17.40
C PHE A 190 22.90 16.28 17.22
N SER A 191 22.69 17.23 18.14
CA SER A 191 21.59 18.21 18.03
C SER A 191 21.69 19.11 16.79
N ALA A 192 22.90 19.55 16.41
CA ALA A 192 23.10 20.35 15.20
C ALA A 192 22.81 19.52 13.94
N LEU A 193 23.20 18.24 13.96
CA LEU A 193 22.89 17.30 12.88
C LEU A 193 21.38 17.09 12.74
N MET A 194 20.66 16.85 13.85
CA MET A 194 19.20 16.70 13.83
C MET A 194 18.51 17.96 13.32
N ALA A 195 18.91 19.14 13.78
CA ALA A 195 18.35 20.40 13.33
C ALA A 195 18.59 20.64 11.82
N PHE A 196 19.79 20.32 11.33
CA PHE A 196 20.08 20.40 9.91
C PHE A 196 19.19 19.46 9.10
N VAL A 197 19.12 18.18 9.48
CA VAL A 197 18.32 17.20 8.72
C VAL A 197 16.86 17.62 8.71
N PHE A 198 16.31 18.06 9.84
CA PHE A 198 14.96 18.60 9.90
C PHE A 198 14.74 19.71 8.86
N ALA A 199 15.58 20.75 8.87
CA ALA A 199 15.46 21.85 7.91
C ALA A 199 15.67 21.39 6.46
N TRP A 200 16.64 20.50 6.23
CA TRP A 200 16.98 19.98 4.92
C TRP A 200 15.84 19.17 4.30
N MET A 201 15.09 18.42 5.11
CA MET A 201 13.90 17.69 4.62
C MET A 201 12.87 18.63 3.99
N PHE A 202 12.61 19.78 4.61
CA PHE A 202 11.61 20.74 4.12
C PHE A 202 12.12 21.63 2.98
N VAL A 203 13.38 22.05 3.04
CA VAL A 203 13.93 23.01 2.07
C VAL A 203 14.44 22.32 0.81
N VAL A 204 14.88 21.06 0.91
CA VAL A 204 15.54 20.36 -0.20
C VAL A 204 14.82 19.07 -0.56
N TYR A 205 14.64 18.14 0.39
CA TYR A 205 14.13 16.81 0.05
C TYR A 205 12.70 16.85 -0.48
N PHE A 206 11.74 17.38 0.29
CA PHE A 206 10.34 17.38 -0.12
C PHE A 206 10.11 18.15 -1.42
N PRO A 207 10.72 19.34 -1.64
CA PRO A 207 10.62 20.02 -2.92
C PRO A 207 11.13 19.21 -4.09
N LEU A 208 12.34 18.64 -3.98
CA LEU A 208 12.93 17.88 -5.07
C LEU A 208 12.17 16.56 -5.32
N ALA A 209 11.80 15.85 -4.26
CA ALA A 209 11.02 14.62 -4.36
C ALA A 209 9.66 14.89 -5.03
N HIS A 210 8.98 15.98 -4.68
CA HIS A 210 7.73 16.36 -5.33
C HIS A 210 7.96 16.74 -6.80
N MET A 211 8.99 17.55 -7.10
CA MET A 211 9.29 17.94 -8.47
C MET A 211 9.54 16.73 -9.38
N VAL A 212 10.23 15.70 -8.89
CA VAL A 212 10.58 14.51 -9.68
C VAL A 212 9.46 13.47 -9.71
N TRP A 213 8.82 13.19 -8.58
CA TRP A 213 7.90 12.05 -8.44
C TRP A 213 6.45 12.43 -8.17
N GLY A 214 6.17 13.66 -7.76
CA GLY A 214 4.80 14.12 -7.51
C GLY A 214 4.01 14.27 -8.80
N ALA A 215 2.71 14.00 -8.77
CA ALA A 215 1.86 14.03 -9.97
C ALA A 215 1.80 15.43 -10.63
N THR A 216 1.97 16.50 -9.85
CA THR A 216 2.03 17.89 -10.30
C THR A 216 3.45 18.47 -10.33
N GLY A 217 4.46 17.61 -10.12
CA GLY A 217 5.86 18.00 -10.03
C GLY A 217 6.43 18.60 -11.32
N LEU A 218 7.38 19.53 -11.17
CA LEU A 218 7.99 20.25 -12.30
C LEU A 218 8.67 19.34 -13.34
N MET A 219 9.31 18.27 -12.88
CA MET A 219 10.17 17.38 -13.68
C MET A 219 9.49 16.05 -13.99
N ASN A 220 8.21 15.92 -13.64
CA ASN A 220 7.52 14.64 -13.75
C ASN A 220 6.79 14.48 -15.10
N GLY A 221 7.54 14.13 -16.15
CA GLY A 221 7.01 14.01 -17.51
C GLY A 221 5.97 12.90 -17.74
N VAL A 222 5.85 11.93 -16.84
CA VAL A 222 4.91 10.81 -17.01
C VAL A 222 3.48 11.20 -16.61
N TRP A 223 3.32 12.00 -15.54
CA TRP A 223 2.00 12.39 -15.02
C TRP A 223 1.68 13.88 -15.21
N ASN A 224 2.68 14.72 -15.51
CA ASN A 224 2.50 16.15 -15.75
C ASN A 224 2.87 16.53 -17.19
N ALA A 225 1.86 16.80 -18.02
CA ALA A 225 2.07 17.24 -19.41
C ALA A 225 2.75 18.62 -19.53
N ALA A 226 2.76 19.41 -18.45
CA ALA A 226 3.44 20.72 -18.39
C ALA A 226 4.85 20.63 -17.79
N ALA A 227 5.36 19.41 -17.53
CA ALA A 227 6.72 19.22 -17.06
C ALA A 227 7.74 19.77 -18.08
N LYS A 228 8.83 20.33 -17.57
CA LYS A 228 9.90 20.96 -18.37
C LYS A 228 11.14 20.08 -18.48
#